data_AF-Q93D76-F1
#
_entry.id   AF-Q93D76-F1
#
_cell.length_a   1.000
_cell.length_b   1.000
_cell.length_c   1.000
_cell.angle_alpha   90.00
_cell.angle_beta   90.00
_cell.angle_gamma   90.00
#
_symmetry.space_group_name_H-M   'P 1'
#
loop_
_entity.id
_entity.type
_entity.pdbx_description
1 polymer ?
#
loop_
_entity_poly.entity_id
_entity_poly.type
_entity_poly.pdbx_seq_one_letter_code
_entity_poly.pdbx_strand_id
1 'polypeptide(L)'
;ELTELTELAENVTKNDVDGFEFYLNTFHDVMVGNNLFGRSALKTASELIAKENVKTSGSEVGNVYNFLIVLTALQAKAFLTLTTCRKLLGLADIDYTFIMNEHLNKEKEEFRVNILPTLFNTFSNPNYAKVKGSDEDAKMIVEAKPGYALVGFEISNDSITVLKAY
;
A
#
# COMPACT_ATOMS: atom_id res chain seq x y z
N GLU A 1 15.09 18.25 20.75
CA GLU A 1 15.84 19.53 20.75
C GLU A 1 16.62 19.68 19.43
N LEU A 2 17.07 20.89 19.06
CA LEU A 2 17.77 21.12 17.77
C LEU A 2 19.04 20.25 17.63
N THR A 3 19.70 19.99 18.75
CA THR A 3 20.88 19.12 18.89
C THR A 3 20.60 17.67 18.46
N GLU A 4 19.49 17.08 18.91
CA GLU A 4 19.08 15.71 18.53
C GLU A 4 18.77 15.62 17.02
N LEU A 5 18.19 16.68 16.44
CA LEU A 5 17.88 16.72 15.01
C LEU A 5 19.17 16.79 14.16
N THR A 6 20.17 17.53 14.62
CA THR A 6 21.49 17.61 13.98
C THR A 6 22.21 16.26 14.05
N GLU A 7 22.21 15.60 15.21
CA GLU A 7 22.81 14.26 15.37
C GLU A 7 22.13 13.23 14.45
N LEU A 8 20.80 13.25 14.36
CA LEU A 8 20.07 12.41 13.41
C LEU A 8 20.49 12.71 11.96
N ALA A 9 20.61 13.99 11.59
CA ALA A 9 21.01 14.36 10.24
C ALA A 9 22.43 13.90 9.89
N GLU A 10 23.37 13.96 10.85
CA GLU A 10 24.72 13.43 10.68
C GLU A 10 24.69 11.93 10.41
N ASN A 11 23.91 11.18 11.19
CA ASN A 11 23.75 9.73 11.00
C ASN A 11 23.08 9.36 9.67
N VAL A 12 22.05 10.11 9.24
CA VAL A 12 21.34 9.87 7.98
C VAL A 12 22.21 10.18 6.75
N THR A 13 23.08 11.18 6.84
CA THR A 13 23.91 11.64 5.70
C THR A 13 25.34 11.11 5.71
N LYS A 14 25.67 10.26 6.69
CA LYS A 14 26.99 9.66 6.83
C LYS A 14 27.33 8.83 5.60
N ASN A 15 28.53 9.04 5.06
CA ASN A 15 29.01 8.36 3.87
C ASN A 15 29.70 7.03 4.24
N ASP A 16 28.89 6.10 4.74
CA ASP A 16 29.31 4.75 5.09
C ASP A 16 28.64 3.72 4.16
N VAL A 17 29.22 2.52 4.06
CA VAL A 17 28.71 1.43 3.20
C VAL A 17 27.31 0.97 3.63
N ASP A 18 26.98 1.11 4.91
CA ASP A 18 25.67 0.86 5.52
C ASP A 18 24.89 2.15 5.81
N GLY A 19 25.14 3.21 5.02
CA GLY A 19 24.42 4.48 5.13
C GLY A 19 22.94 4.39 4.77
N PHE A 20 22.18 5.45 5.07
CA PHE A 20 20.74 5.51 4.79
C PHE A 20 20.41 5.32 3.30
N GLU A 21 21.22 5.88 2.40
CA GLU A 21 21.04 5.75 0.96
C GLU A 21 21.20 4.29 0.48
N PHE A 22 22.11 3.52 1.10
CA PHE A 22 22.25 2.09 0.84
C PHE A 22 20.96 1.33 1.22
N TYR A 23 20.39 1.59 2.39
CA TYR A 23 19.13 0.96 2.81
C TYR A 23 17.96 1.36 1.90
N LEU A 24 17.92 2.59 1.42
CA LEU A 24 16.86 3.05 0.51
C LEU A 24 16.96 2.39 -0.87
N ASN A 25 18.18 2.21 -1.39
CA ASN A 25 18.43 1.50 -2.64
C ASN A 25 18.13 0.00 -2.52
N THR A 26 18.59 -0.66 -1.46
CA THR A 26 18.30 -2.08 -1.22
C THR A 26 16.81 -2.34 -0.99
N PHE A 27 16.09 -1.41 -0.35
CA PHE A 27 14.64 -1.49 -0.25
C PHE A 27 13.99 -1.48 -1.64
N HIS A 28 14.42 -0.56 -2.52
CA HIS A 28 13.95 -0.53 -3.90
C HIS A 28 14.27 -1.83 -4.66
N ASP A 29 15.51 -2.32 -4.56
CA ASP A 29 15.94 -3.56 -5.20
C ASP A 29 15.07 -4.75 -4.78
N VAL A 30 14.75 -4.86 -3.49
CA VAL A 30 13.84 -5.88 -2.97
C VAL A 30 12.41 -5.69 -3.49
N MET A 31 11.94 -4.44 -3.61
CA MET A 31 10.61 -4.13 -4.13
C MET A 31 10.41 -4.55 -5.58
N VAL A 32 11.43 -4.41 -6.43
CA VAL A 32 11.38 -4.78 -7.86
C VAL A 32 11.96 -6.17 -8.14
N GLY A 33 12.45 -6.89 -7.12
CA GLY A 33 12.99 -8.24 -7.28
C GLY A 33 14.41 -8.29 -7.82
N ASN A 34 15.14 -7.18 -7.81
CA ASN A 34 16.58 -7.12 -8.08
C ASN A 34 17.39 -7.65 -6.88
N ASN A 35 17.09 -8.87 -6.46
CA ASN A 35 17.76 -9.58 -5.38
C ASN A 35 18.20 -10.96 -5.85
N LEU A 36 18.93 -11.68 -5.00
CA LEU A 36 19.53 -12.99 -5.33
C LEU A 36 18.53 -13.99 -5.93
N PHE A 37 17.25 -13.90 -5.55
CA PHE A 37 16.21 -14.85 -5.94
C PHE A 37 15.32 -14.34 -7.09
N GLY A 38 15.56 -13.14 -7.62
CA GLY A 38 14.71 -12.55 -8.66
C GLY A 38 13.27 -12.33 -8.20
N ARG A 39 13.05 -12.18 -6.89
CA ARG A 39 11.72 -12.26 -6.28
C ARG A 39 11.32 -10.92 -5.67
N SER A 40 10.38 -10.23 -6.30
CA SER A 40 9.89 -8.94 -5.79
C SER A 40 9.09 -9.11 -4.50
N ALA A 41 9.22 -8.14 -3.59
CA ALA A 41 8.39 -8.08 -2.39
C ALA A 41 6.90 -7.96 -2.75
N LEU A 42 6.58 -7.27 -3.86
CA LEU A 42 5.23 -7.18 -4.41
C LEU A 42 4.66 -8.56 -4.75
N LYS A 43 5.47 -9.44 -5.37
CA LYS A 43 5.03 -10.81 -5.66
C LYS A 43 4.77 -11.60 -4.40
N THR A 44 5.68 -11.53 -3.42
CA THR A 44 5.50 -12.25 -2.15
C THR A 44 4.29 -11.75 -1.38
N ALA A 45 4.07 -10.44 -1.31
CA ALA A 45 2.88 -9.86 -0.68
C ALA A 45 1.60 -10.29 -1.41
N SER A 46 1.60 -10.29 -2.75
CA SER A 46 0.45 -10.73 -3.54
C SER A 46 0.04 -12.17 -3.23
N GLU A 47 1.00 -13.08 -3.13
CA GLU A 47 0.74 -14.48 -2.80
C GLU A 47 0.28 -14.67 -1.36
N LEU A 48 0.71 -13.84 -0.43
CA LEU A 48 0.22 -13.87 0.95
C LEU A 48 -1.21 -13.35 1.06
N ILE A 49 -1.55 -12.31 0.31
CA ILE A 49 -2.89 -11.69 0.28
C ILE A 49 -3.89 -12.60 -0.42
N ALA A 50 -3.49 -13.28 -1.50
CA ALA A 50 -4.34 -14.18 -2.27
C ALA A 50 -4.61 -15.53 -1.58
N LYS A 51 -4.05 -15.78 -0.39
CA LYS A 51 -4.35 -17.01 0.36
C LYS A 51 -5.79 -17.00 0.86
N GLU A 52 -6.52 -18.07 0.56
CA GLU A 52 -7.96 -18.23 0.89
C GLU A 52 -8.32 -18.00 2.37
N ASN A 53 -7.35 -18.15 3.28
CA ASN A 53 -7.56 -17.96 4.72
C ASN A 53 -7.62 -16.48 5.13
N VAL A 54 -7.30 -15.55 4.24
CA VAL A 54 -7.30 -14.10 4.51
C VAL A 54 -8.61 -13.50 4.00
N LYS A 55 -9.60 -13.37 4.89
CA LYS A 55 -10.85 -12.66 4.59
C LYS A 55 -10.75 -11.21 5.05
N THR A 56 -10.59 -10.30 4.10
CA THR A 56 -10.52 -8.85 4.35
C THR A 56 -11.52 -8.13 3.44
N SER A 57 -11.86 -6.89 3.81
CA SER A 57 -12.64 -6.02 2.94
C SER A 57 -11.82 -5.63 1.71
N GLY A 58 -12.43 -5.69 0.53
CA GLY A 58 -11.76 -5.36 -0.74
C GLY A 58 -11.33 -6.60 -1.52
N SER A 59 -10.82 -6.37 -2.73
CA SER A 59 -10.30 -7.41 -3.62
C SER A 59 -8.80 -7.59 -3.45
N GLU A 60 -8.23 -8.66 -4.01
CA GLU A 60 -6.78 -8.84 -4.04
C GLU A 60 -6.09 -7.67 -4.75
N VAL A 61 -6.64 -7.21 -5.88
CA VAL A 61 -6.16 -6.02 -6.59
C VAL A 61 -6.08 -4.81 -5.64
N GLY A 62 -7.16 -4.53 -4.92
CA GLY A 62 -7.22 -3.40 -3.98
C GLY A 62 -6.22 -3.54 -2.84
N ASN A 63 -6.12 -4.73 -2.25
CA ASN A 63 -5.24 -4.99 -1.11
C ASN A 63 -3.75 -4.93 -1.48
N VAL A 64 -3.35 -5.51 -2.62
CA VAL A 64 -1.95 -5.44 -3.09
C VAL A 64 -1.61 -4.03 -3.57
N TYR A 65 -2.54 -3.32 -4.20
CA TYR A 65 -2.33 -1.93 -4.57
C TYR A 65 -2.19 -1.01 -3.33
N ASN A 66 -2.96 -1.26 -2.27
CA ASN A 66 -2.80 -0.57 -1.00
C ASN A 66 -1.42 -0.83 -0.37
N PHE A 67 -0.93 -2.07 -0.44
CA PHE A 67 0.44 -2.40 -0.02
C PHE A 67 1.50 -1.60 -0.81
N LEU A 68 1.37 -1.52 -2.14
CA LEU A 68 2.24 -0.69 -2.98
C LEU A 68 2.20 0.80 -2.58
N ILE A 69 1.02 1.36 -2.30
CA ILE A 69 0.86 2.76 -1.86
C ILE A 69 1.66 3.00 -0.57
N VAL A 70 1.56 2.11 0.41
CA VAL A 70 2.25 2.27 1.70
C VAL A 70 3.77 2.29 1.52
N LEU A 71 4.31 1.38 0.71
CA LEU A 71 5.75 1.26 0.53
C LEU A 71 6.35 2.39 -0.32
N THR A 72 5.66 2.78 -1.40
CA THR A 72 6.07 3.93 -2.21
C THR A 72 6.01 5.24 -1.40
N ALA A 73 5.00 5.41 -0.53
CA ALA A 73 4.92 6.55 0.37
C ALA A 73 6.06 6.57 1.40
N LEU A 74 6.49 5.41 1.90
CA LEU A 74 7.64 5.28 2.78
C LEU A 74 8.92 5.75 2.08
N GLN A 75 9.18 5.29 0.86
CA GLN A 75 10.36 5.72 0.08
C GLN A 75 10.33 7.21 -0.25
N ALA A 76 9.19 7.75 -0.66
CA ALA A 76 9.06 9.17 -0.94
C ALA A 76 9.38 10.02 0.30
N LYS A 77 8.91 9.60 1.49
CA LYS A 77 9.25 10.25 2.76
C LYS A 77 10.72 10.07 3.13
N ALA A 78 11.32 8.91 2.85
CA ALA A 78 12.73 8.67 3.09
C ALA A 78 13.63 9.60 2.26
N PHE A 79 13.33 9.80 0.97
CA PHE A 79 14.04 10.78 0.14
C PHE A 79 13.84 12.22 0.63
N LEU A 80 12.65 12.57 1.10
CA LEU A 80 12.39 13.87 1.73
C LEU A 80 13.19 14.07 3.02
N THR A 81 13.29 13.04 3.86
CA THR A 81 14.12 13.08 5.07
C THR A 81 15.59 13.27 4.70
N LEU A 82 16.10 12.52 3.72
CA LEU A 82 17.49 12.62 3.27
C LEU A 82 17.84 14.02 2.75
N THR A 83 16.99 14.61 1.91
CA THR A 83 17.18 15.98 1.40
C THR A 83 17.14 17.01 2.54
N THR A 84 16.23 16.85 3.50
CA THR A 84 16.10 17.73 4.67
C THR A 84 17.33 17.65 5.58
N CYS A 85 17.83 16.45 5.88
CA CYS A 85 19.03 16.26 6.69
C CYS A 85 20.27 16.87 6.03
N ARG A 86 20.43 16.71 4.71
CA ARG A 86 21.52 17.37 3.98
C ARG A 86 21.46 18.89 4.07
N LYS A 87 20.25 19.45 3.92
CA LYS A 87 20.02 20.89 4.07
C LYS A 87 20.29 21.41 5.48
N LEU A 88 19.87 20.66 6.51
CA LEU A 88 20.09 21.03 7.91
C LEU A 88 21.59 21.16 8.24
N LEU A 89 22.42 20.29 7.67
CA LEU A 89 23.87 20.29 7.84
C LEU A 89 24.62 21.23 6.89
N GLY A 90 23.91 21.93 5.99
CA GLY A 90 24.54 22.80 4.99
C GLY A 90 25.38 22.05 3.96
N LEU A 91 25.08 20.76 3.70
CA LEU A 91 25.75 19.96 2.68
C LEU A 91 25.31 20.37 1.27
N ALA A 92 26.06 19.95 0.25
CA ALA A 92 25.72 20.21 -1.14
C ALA A 92 24.33 19.63 -1.51
N ASP A 93 23.59 20.36 -2.33
CA ASP A 93 22.27 19.94 -2.79
C ASP A 93 22.39 18.79 -3.78
N ILE A 94 21.67 17.71 -3.50
CA ILE A 94 21.49 16.59 -4.43
C ILE A 94 20.02 16.52 -4.76
N ASP A 95 19.70 16.55 -6.06
CA ASP A 95 18.34 16.37 -6.53
C ASP A 95 17.98 14.88 -6.58
N TYR A 96 17.45 14.37 -5.46
CA TYR A 96 16.96 13.00 -5.37
C TYR A 96 15.61 12.79 -6.09
N THR A 97 15.00 13.83 -6.67
CA THR A 97 13.71 13.71 -7.36
C THR A 97 13.78 12.74 -8.54
N PHE A 98 14.87 12.78 -9.29
CA PHE A 98 15.08 11.88 -10.43
C PHE A 98 15.16 10.42 -9.99
N ILE A 99 16.01 10.13 -8.99
CA ILE A 99 16.23 8.78 -8.45
C ILE A 99 14.94 8.23 -7.82
N MET A 100 14.25 9.07 -7.05
CA MET A 100 12.95 8.74 -6.47
C MET A 100 11.95 8.35 -7.57
N ASN A 101 11.80 9.16 -8.62
CA ASN A 101 10.85 8.87 -9.70
C ASN A 101 11.23 7.59 -10.46
N GLU A 102 12.51 7.36 -10.74
CA GLU A 102 13.01 6.10 -11.31
C GLU A 102 12.58 4.90 -10.47
N HIS A 103 12.77 4.96 -9.14
CA HIS A 103 12.41 3.87 -8.23
C HIS A 103 10.90 3.60 -8.24
N LEU A 104 10.08 4.64 -8.01
CA LEU A 104 8.62 4.50 -7.97
C LEU A 104 8.05 4.04 -9.32
N ASN A 105 8.63 4.47 -10.45
CA ASN A 105 8.15 4.06 -11.76
C ASN A 105 8.45 2.59 -12.05
N LYS A 106 9.64 2.09 -11.67
CA LYS A 106 9.99 0.67 -11.81
C LYS A 106 9.11 -0.22 -10.92
N GLU A 107 8.77 0.23 -9.72
CA GLU A 107 7.86 -0.50 -8.82
C GLU A 107 6.42 -0.54 -9.36
N LYS A 108 5.94 0.57 -9.93
CA LYS A 108 4.64 0.62 -10.62
C LYS A 108 4.63 -0.27 -11.87
N GLU A 109 5.73 -0.33 -12.60
CA GLU A 109 5.90 -1.21 -13.75
C GLU A 109 5.83 -2.69 -13.34
N GLU A 110 6.61 -3.08 -12.33
CA GLU A 110 6.62 -4.42 -11.76
C GLU A 110 5.22 -4.83 -11.32
N PHE A 111 4.52 -3.95 -10.58
CA PHE A 111 3.12 -4.18 -10.20
C PHE A 111 2.23 -4.37 -11.43
N ARG A 112 2.32 -3.49 -12.44
CA ARG A 112 1.43 -3.51 -13.61
C ARG A 112 1.63 -4.75 -14.48
N VAL A 113 2.87 -5.17 -14.69
CA VAL A 113 3.22 -6.23 -15.65
C VAL A 113 3.18 -7.60 -15.01
N ASN A 114 3.78 -7.75 -13.82
CA ASN A 114 4.05 -9.06 -13.23
C ASN A 114 3.07 -9.46 -12.12
N ILE A 115 2.38 -8.48 -11.51
CA ILE A 115 1.53 -8.73 -10.34
C ILE A 115 0.05 -8.60 -10.69
N LEU A 116 -0.37 -7.42 -11.16
CA LEU A 116 -1.76 -7.05 -11.38
C LEU A 116 -2.55 -8.06 -12.25
N PRO A 117 -2.00 -8.61 -13.35
CA PRO A 117 -2.75 -9.56 -14.19
C PRO A 117 -3.07 -10.89 -13.50
N THR A 118 -2.40 -11.19 -12.38
CA THR A 118 -2.57 -12.44 -11.63
C THR A 118 -3.55 -12.33 -10.45
N LEU A 119 -4.11 -11.13 -10.21
CA LEU A 119 -4.96 -10.85 -9.06
C LEU A 119 -6.44 -10.88 -9.41
N PHE A 120 -7.26 -11.34 -8.46
CA PHE A 120 -8.71 -11.26 -8.58
C PHE A 120 -9.24 -9.88 -8.17
N ASN A 121 -10.19 -9.36 -8.96
CA ASN A 121 -10.89 -8.10 -8.68
C ASN A 121 -12.22 -8.30 -7.92
N THR A 122 -12.59 -9.54 -7.61
CA THR A 122 -13.77 -9.88 -6.81
C THR A 122 -13.54 -9.54 -5.33
N PHE A 123 -14.57 -9.04 -4.66
CA PHE A 123 -14.56 -8.79 -3.22
C PHE A 123 -15.81 -9.40 -2.58
N SER A 124 -15.69 -9.84 -1.34
CA SER A 124 -16.76 -10.52 -0.59
C SER A 124 -16.87 -9.97 0.83
N ASN A 125 -17.87 -10.42 1.58
CA ASN A 125 -18.03 -10.01 2.97
C ASN A 125 -16.85 -10.57 3.81
N PRO A 126 -16.16 -9.73 4.59
CA PRO A 126 -15.03 -10.18 5.40
C PRO A 126 -15.48 -11.05 6.59
N ASN A 127 -16.70 -10.80 7.08
CA ASN A 127 -17.22 -11.35 8.33
C ASN A 127 -18.63 -11.91 8.16
N TYR A 128 -19.00 -12.80 9.08
CA TYR A 128 -20.35 -13.33 9.22
C TYR A 128 -20.84 -13.09 10.64
N ALA A 129 -22.14 -12.88 10.80
CA ALA A 129 -22.80 -12.81 12.09
C ALA A 129 -23.96 -13.80 12.12
N LYS A 130 -24.11 -14.54 13.22
CA LYS A 130 -25.25 -15.45 13.41
C LYS A 130 -26.48 -14.60 13.75
N VAL A 131 -27.44 -14.56 12.84
CA VAL A 131 -28.71 -13.79 12.97
C VAL A 131 -29.91 -14.67 12.61
N LYS A 132 -31.12 -14.26 13.01
CA LYS A 132 -32.38 -14.89 12.59
C LYS A 132 -33.22 -13.85 11.86
N GLY A 133 -33.76 -14.23 10.71
CA GLY A 133 -34.77 -13.45 9.99
C GLY A 133 -36.20 -13.89 10.36
N SER A 134 -37.18 -13.24 9.75
CA SER A 134 -38.57 -13.73 9.70
C SER A 134 -38.71 -14.78 8.60
N ASP A 135 -39.66 -15.71 8.74
CA ASP A 135 -40.06 -16.66 7.69
C ASP A 135 -41.09 -16.06 6.71
N GLU A 136 -41.52 -14.81 6.95
CA GLU A 136 -42.45 -14.09 6.08
C GLU A 136 -41.76 -13.62 4.79
N ASP A 137 -42.49 -13.66 3.68
CA ASP A 137 -42.01 -13.17 2.39
C ASP A 137 -41.81 -11.65 2.42
N ALA A 138 -40.64 -11.20 1.94
CA ALA A 138 -40.29 -9.78 1.86
C ALA A 138 -39.65 -9.41 0.52
N LYS A 139 -39.88 -8.18 0.06
CA LYS A 139 -39.26 -7.60 -1.15
C LYS A 139 -38.40 -6.40 -0.78
N MET A 140 -37.14 -6.42 -1.18
CA MET A 140 -36.20 -5.31 -1.04
C MET A 140 -35.61 -4.96 -2.42
N ILE A 141 -35.56 -3.67 -2.77
CA ILE A 141 -34.96 -3.17 -4.00
C ILE A 141 -33.91 -2.12 -3.60
N VAL A 142 -32.67 -2.33 -4.03
CA VAL A 142 -31.58 -1.36 -3.85
C VAL A 142 -31.22 -0.83 -5.23
N GLU A 143 -31.56 0.43 -5.48
CA GLU A 143 -31.43 1.06 -6.79
C GLU A 143 -30.80 2.45 -6.65
N ALA A 144 -29.79 2.75 -7.48
CA ALA A 144 -29.19 4.06 -7.54
C ALA A 144 -30.08 5.04 -8.31
N LYS A 145 -29.96 6.34 -8.02
CA LYS A 145 -30.67 7.37 -8.78
C LYS A 145 -30.20 7.41 -10.24
N PRO A 146 -31.03 7.90 -11.18
CA PRO A 146 -30.60 8.10 -12.56
C PRO A 146 -29.31 8.94 -12.65
N GLY A 147 -28.32 8.46 -13.40
CA GLY A 147 -27.00 9.08 -13.51
C GLY A 147 -26.01 8.69 -12.40
N TYR A 148 -26.42 7.86 -11.43
CA TYR A 148 -25.56 7.31 -10.38
C TYR A 148 -25.36 5.80 -10.58
N ALA A 149 -24.37 5.24 -9.87
CA ALA A 149 -24.07 3.81 -9.84
C ALA A 149 -23.85 3.38 -8.39
N LEU A 150 -24.12 2.10 -8.10
CA LEU A 150 -23.78 1.50 -6.82
C LEU A 150 -22.28 1.21 -6.81
N VAL A 151 -21.57 1.73 -5.81
CA VAL A 151 -20.10 1.65 -5.70
C VAL A 151 -19.63 0.90 -4.46
N GLY A 152 -20.51 0.64 -3.50
CA GLY A 152 -20.16 -0.13 -2.31
C GLY A 152 -21.33 -0.46 -1.40
N PHE A 153 -21.11 -1.45 -0.53
CA PHE A 153 -22.10 -1.90 0.45
C PHE A 153 -21.43 -2.16 1.80
N GLU A 154 -22.14 -1.88 2.88
CA GLU A 154 -21.73 -2.21 4.24
C GLU A 154 -22.93 -2.78 5.02
N ILE A 155 -22.79 -4.01 5.52
CA ILE A 155 -23.77 -4.59 6.45
C ILE A 155 -23.20 -4.44 7.85
N SER A 156 -23.93 -3.72 8.70
CA SER A 156 -23.63 -3.57 10.13
C SER A 156 -24.72 -4.26 10.94
N ASN A 157 -24.35 -4.89 12.06
CA ASN A 157 -25.30 -5.64 12.89
C ASN A 157 -24.99 -5.45 14.39
N ASP A 158 -24.94 -4.19 14.84
CA ASP A 158 -24.61 -3.87 16.22
C ASP A 158 -25.77 -4.15 17.18
N SER A 159 -26.97 -3.67 16.84
CA SER A 159 -28.21 -3.94 17.60
C SER A 159 -29.38 -4.30 16.68
N ILE A 160 -29.39 -3.74 15.47
CA ILE A 160 -30.27 -4.09 14.36
C ILE A 160 -29.42 -4.30 13.11
N THR A 161 -29.87 -5.15 12.19
CA THR A 161 -29.20 -5.33 10.91
C THR A 161 -29.50 -4.15 9.99
N VAL A 162 -28.47 -3.46 9.52
CA VAL A 162 -28.58 -2.32 8.60
C VAL A 162 -27.70 -2.56 7.39
N LEU A 163 -28.25 -2.33 6.20
CA LEU A 163 -27.51 -2.31 4.94
C LEU A 163 -27.35 -0.85 4.48
N LYS A 164 -26.11 -0.36 4.44
CA LYS A 164 -25.76 0.88 3.74
C LYS A 164 -25.35 0.55 2.30
N ALA A 165 -25.85 1.33 1.36
CA ALA A 165 -25.47 1.27 -0.05
C ALA A 165 -24.97 2.66 -0.49
N TYR A 166 -23.84 2.69 -1.17
CA TYR A 166 -23.17 3.89 -1.66
C TYR A 166 -23.25 3.96 -3.18
#